data_AF-A0A074X4B2-F1
#
_entry.id   AF-A0A074X4B2-F1
#
_cell.length_a   1.000
_cell.length_b   1.000
_cell.length_c   1.000
_cell.angle_alpha   90.00
_cell.angle_beta   90.00
_cell.angle_gamma   90.00
#
_symmetry.space_group_name_H-M   'P 1'
#
loop_
_entity.id
_entity.type
_entity.pdbx_description
1 polymer ?
#
loop_
_entity_poly.entity_id
_entity_poly.type
_entity_poly.pdbx_seq_one_letter_code
_entity_poly.pdbx_strand_id
1 'polypeptide(L)'
;MNLLELPREIRDHIYSTLLAPNANRYTADDGSTVYNYSHKNLLSVNRQVYHEARRIFLELNTFVKITTPFPESKHQVAEDGVPIVAADLSAAKFTQHRLSVLIAFPLTGMRTREDTFVIHIDDLHKFCDSWFYSAADYPELNENLTLKLTLRDPLSATPLDDTPAEKNVLKSLQERLLYPFGRVKNLMRVNVTGIPEPQESVVAEMKRLMAIPLGSPVQRLRDATAHKDAGNTALMANQPLEALEHYRKAWESLFIIVKGRTRRVYGERYFEHVLTEPPFENQHGSMVRTVLRIRLVANTLLAYLKLEDWDTVIHVGMRTISIMRRGEENLEPEEEAFGQQWLAGPEMGKIYYRVAMAYKELDDKYEARRLLKVAVLYLPRDPRVHELQRECALRIL
;
A
#
# COMPACT_ATOMS: atom_id res chain seq x y z
N MET A 1 40.68 -25.81 -3.32
CA MET A 1 39.72 -25.87 -4.43
C MET A 1 39.48 -24.46 -4.90
N ASN A 2 39.91 -24.14 -6.12
CA ASN A 2 39.69 -22.84 -6.74
C ASN A 2 38.33 -22.85 -7.45
N LEU A 3 37.60 -21.73 -7.45
CA LEU A 3 36.27 -21.62 -8.08
C LEU A 3 36.28 -22.06 -9.56
N LEU A 4 37.35 -21.73 -10.28
CA LEU A 4 37.50 -22.04 -11.71
C LEU A 4 37.83 -23.52 -11.98
N GLU A 5 38.22 -24.29 -10.97
CA GLU A 5 38.45 -25.74 -11.09
C GLU A 5 37.11 -26.52 -11.07
N LEU A 6 36.02 -25.89 -10.61
CA LEU A 6 34.71 -26.51 -10.58
C LEU A 6 34.11 -26.61 -12.00
N PRO A 7 33.31 -27.65 -12.30
CA PRO A 7 32.53 -27.70 -13.54
C PRO A 7 31.61 -26.49 -13.72
N ARG A 8 31.31 -26.12 -14.96
CA ARG A 8 30.50 -24.92 -15.28
C ARG A 8 29.13 -24.98 -14.62
N GLU A 9 28.52 -26.15 -14.59
CA GLU A 9 27.20 -26.40 -14.02
C GLU A 9 27.19 -26.09 -12.51
N ILE A 10 28.27 -26.45 -11.81
CA ILE A 10 28.43 -26.16 -10.38
C ILE A 10 28.67 -24.67 -10.16
N ARG A 11 29.47 -24.01 -11.00
CA ARG A 11 29.66 -22.56 -10.94
C ARG A 11 28.34 -21.83 -11.18
N ASP A 12 27.59 -22.21 -12.21
CA ASP A 12 26.29 -21.64 -12.56
C ASP A 12 25.27 -21.83 -11.40
N HIS A 13 25.29 -22.98 -10.73
CA HIS A 13 24.48 -23.21 -9.53
C HIS A 13 24.88 -22.28 -8.37
N ILE A 14 26.19 -22.16 -8.08
CA ILE A 14 26.70 -21.23 -7.05
C ILE A 14 26.26 -19.80 -7.36
N TYR A 15 26.46 -19.33 -8.60
CA TYR A 15 26.04 -17.99 -9.00
C TYR A 15 24.53 -17.82 -8.84
N SER A 16 23.75 -18.83 -9.18
CA SER A 16 22.29 -18.77 -9.05
C SER A 16 21.85 -18.60 -7.60
N THR A 17 22.45 -19.34 -6.67
CA THR A 17 22.17 -19.18 -5.24
C THR A 17 22.59 -17.81 -4.70
N LEU A 18 23.77 -17.33 -5.10
CA LEU A 18 24.32 -16.06 -4.59
C LEU A 18 23.62 -14.83 -5.17
N LEU A 19 23.10 -14.92 -6.40
CA LEU A 19 22.56 -13.78 -7.16
C LEU A 19 21.03 -13.80 -7.26
N ALA A 20 20.37 -14.77 -6.64
CA ALA A 20 18.91 -14.84 -6.63
C ALA A 20 18.30 -13.62 -5.90
N PRO A 21 17.17 -13.07 -6.39
CA PRO A 21 16.55 -11.89 -5.78
C PRO A 21 16.16 -12.10 -4.31
N ASN A 22 15.72 -13.30 -3.94
CA ASN A 22 15.32 -13.66 -2.58
C ASN A 22 16.51 -13.71 -1.60
N ALA A 23 17.69 -14.09 -2.06
CA ALA A 23 18.92 -14.08 -1.26
C ALA A 23 19.48 -12.66 -1.06
N ASN A 24 19.07 -11.71 -1.92
CA ASN A 24 19.57 -10.34 -1.95
C ASN A 24 18.50 -9.31 -1.57
N ARG A 25 17.47 -9.73 -0.83
CA ARG A 25 16.45 -8.84 -0.25
C ARG A 25 16.11 -9.25 1.18
N TYR A 26 15.81 -8.25 2.00
CA TYR A 26 15.32 -8.45 3.36
C TYR A 26 14.01 -7.69 3.52
N THR A 27 13.01 -8.32 4.12
CA THR A 27 11.74 -7.68 4.49
C THR A 27 11.70 -7.55 6.00
N ALA A 28 11.61 -6.33 6.50
CA ALA A 28 11.48 -6.04 7.92
C ALA A 28 10.06 -6.30 8.43
N ASP A 29 9.89 -6.33 9.75
CA ASP A 29 8.61 -6.62 10.42
C ASP A 29 7.52 -5.58 10.10
N ASP A 30 7.91 -4.37 9.71
CA ASP A 30 7.00 -3.31 9.25
C ASP A 30 6.51 -3.52 7.80
N GLY A 31 7.01 -4.56 7.12
CA GLY A 31 6.71 -4.90 5.73
C GLY A 31 7.54 -4.14 4.70
N SER A 32 8.51 -3.32 5.11
CA SER A 32 9.46 -2.67 4.20
C SER A 32 10.46 -3.68 3.66
N THR A 33 10.74 -3.63 2.35
CA THR A 33 11.74 -4.50 1.72
C THR A 33 12.93 -3.68 1.25
N VAL A 34 14.13 -4.15 1.56
CA VAL A 34 15.39 -3.53 1.12
C VAL A 34 16.18 -4.54 0.30
N TYR A 35 16.69 -4.11 -0.85
CA TYR A 35 17.60 -4.91 -1.67
C TYR A 35 19.04 -4.67 -1.26
N ASN A 36 19.77 -5.75 -1.00
CA ASN A 36 21.19 -5.72 -0.69
C ASN A 36 21.90 -6.83 -1.46
N TYR A 37 22.56 -6.46 -2.56
CA TYR A 37 23.39 -7.37 -3.35
C TYR A 37 24.77 -7.52 -2.71
N SER A 38 24.84 -8.31 -1.63
CA SER A 38 26.02 -8.50 -0.79
C SER A 38 27.22 -9.09 -1.55
N HIS A 39 26.97 -9.91 -2.56
CA HIS A 39 28.00 -10.59 -3.36
C HIS A 39 28.41 -9.84 -4.64
N LYS A 40 28.17 -8.52 -4.73
CA LYS A 40 28.52 -7.71 -5.91
C LYS A 40 29.99 -7.81 -6.36
N ASN A 41 30.90 -8.09 -5.43
CA ASN A 41 32.34 -8.23 -5.71
C ASN A 41 32.65 -9.40 -6.66
N LEU A 42 31.73 -10.38 -6.79
CA LEU A 42 31.82 -11.46 -7.76
C LEU A 42 31.98 -10.93 -9.20
N LEU A 43 31.31 -9.80 -9.51
CA LEU A 43 31.36 -9.14 -10.81
C LEU A 43 32.67 -8.36 -11.05
N SER A 44 33.64 -8.45 -10.14
CA SER A 44 34.92 -7.74 -10.23
C SER A 44 36.13 -8.66 -10.09
N VAL A 45 35.93 -9.98 -10.03
CA VAL A 45 37.02 -10.95 -9.79
C VAL A 45 37.91 -11.12 -11.03
N ASN A 46 37.34 -11.60 -12.13
CA ASN A 46 38.02 -11.77 -13.41
C ASN A 46 36.99 -11.80 -14.56
N ARG A 47 37.47 -11.75 -15.80
CA ARG A 47 36.62 -11.68 -17.00
C ARG A 47 35.66 -12.86 -17.14
N GLN A 48 36.12 -14.09 -16.86
CA GLN A 48 35.28 -15.28 -16.98
C GLN A 48 34.16 -15.26 -15.94
N VAL A 49 34.50 -15.08 -14.66
CA VAL A 49 33.52 -14.99 -13.56
C VAL A 49 32.54 -13.84 -13.81
N TYR A 50 33.04 -12.69 -14.29
CA TYR A 50 32.18 -11.55 -14.64
C TYR A 50 31.12 -11.92 -15.67
N HIS A 51 31.51 -12.55 -16.79
CA HIS A 51 30.56 -12.90 -17.85
C HIS A 51 29.58 -13.99 -17.41
N GLU A 52 30.06 -15.05 -16.75
CA GLU A 52 29.22 -16.15 -16.24
C GLU A 52 28.21 -15.65 -15.20
N ALA A 53 28.68 -14.94 -14.18
CA ALA A 53 27.85 -14.41 -13.11
C ALA A 53 26.89 -13.32 -13.59
N ARG A 54 27.34 -12.41 -14.49
CA ARG A 54 26.48 -11.36 -15.05
C ARG A 54 25.33 -11.96 -15.86
N ARG A 55 25.58 -13.00 -16.66
CA ARG A 55 24.53 -13.67 -17.43
C ARG A 55 23.42 -14.18 -16.50
N ILE A 56 23.80 -14.96 -15.48
CA ILE A 56 22.86 -15.52 -14.51
C ILE A 56 22.17 -14.42 -13.71
N PHE A 57 22.89 -13.37 -13.33
CA PHE A 57 22.31 -12.21 -12.65
C PHE A 57 21.15 -11.59 -13.46
N LEU A 58 21.33 -11.39 -14.77
CA LEU A 58 20.33 -10.76 -15.66
C LEU A 58 19.19 -11.71 -16.09
N GLU A 59 19.40 -13.02 -15.95
CA GLU A 59 18.36 -14.04 -16.10
C GLU A 59 17.46 -14.08 -14.85
N LEU A 60 18.06 -14.02 -13.66
CA LEU A 60 17.34 -14.09 -12.38
C LEU A 60 16.70 -12.76 -11.97
N ASN A 61 17.33 -11.63 -12.28
CA ASN A 61 16.91 -10.32 -11.83
C ASN A 61 16.38 -9.49 -13.00
N THR A 62 15.09 -9.14 -12.93
CA THR A 62 14.49 -8.23 -13.90
C THR A 62 14.22 -6.88 -13.26
N PHE A 63 14.84 -5.85 -13.83
CA PHE A 63 14.73 -4.48 -13.34
C PHE A 63 13.85 -3.62 -14.25
N VAL A 64 13.17 -2.68 -13.62
CA VAL A 64 12.33 -1.65 -14.25
C VAL A 64 12.91 -0.29 -13.88
N LYS A 65 13.21 0.54 -14.88
CA LYS A 65 13.71 1.90 -14.69
C LYS A 65 12.56 2.88 -14.87
N ILE A 66 12.29 3.67 -13.85
CA ILE A 66 11.17 4.61 -13.80
C ILE A 66 11.72 6.02 -13.77
N THR A 67 11.21 6.86 -14.67
CA THR A 67 11.50 8.30 -14.73
C THR A 67 10.18 9.06 -14.61
N THR A 68 10.14 10.00 -13.67
CA THR A 68 8.95 10.80 -13.35
C THR A 68 9.24 12.28 -13.53
N PRO A 69 8.22 13.12 -13.83
CA PRO A 69 8.41 14.54 -14.04
C PRO A 69 8.42 15.33 -12.70
N PHE A 70 8.13 14.66 -11.57
CA PHE A 70 8.00 15.31 -10.27
C PHE A 70 9.24 15.08 -9.41
N PRO A 71 9.88 16.15 -8.91
CA PRO A 71 10.92 16.01 -7.90
C PRO A 71 10.41 15.20 -6.70
N GLU A 72 11.30 14.45 -6.06
CA GLU A 72 11.02 13.71 -4.82
C GLU A 72 10.02 12.54 -4.97
N SER A 73 9.62 12.19 -6.19
CA SER A 73 8.74 11.03 -6.45
C SER A 73 9.28 9.74 -5.82
N LYS A 74 10.61 9.55 -5.83
CA LYS A 74 11.24 8.37 -5.21
C LYS A 74 10.99 8.29 -3.69
N HIS A 75 10.92 9.43 -3.00
CA HIS A 75 10.70 9.46 -1.55
C HIS A 75 9.26 9.06 -1.24
N GLN A 76 8.29 9.67 -1.94
CA GLN A 76 6.87 9.31 -1.83
C GLN A 76 6.64 7.81 -2.12
N VAL A 77 7.21 7.31 -3.22
CA VAL A 77 7.10 5.90 -3.63
C VAL A 77 7.76 4.96 -2.61
N ALA A 78 8.91 5.34 -2.04
CA ALA A 78 9.56 4.57 -0.98
C ALA A 78 8.71 4.55 0.30
N GLU A 79 8.12 5.69 0.70
CA GLU A 79 7.22 5.76 1.86
C GLU A 79 5.95 4.92 1.65
N ASP A 80 5.46 4.78 0.42
CA ASP A 80 4.35 3.88 0.06
C ASP A 80 4.74 2.38 0.17
N GLY A 81 6.02 2.10 0.44
CA GLY A 81 6.57 0.76 0.66
C GLY A 81 7.10 0.09 -0.60
N VAL A 82 7.47 0.88 -1.62
CA VAL A 82 8.08 0.36 -2.86
C VAL A 82 9.61 0.30 -2.70
N PRO A 83 10.23 -0.88 -2.76
CA PRO A 83 11.67 -1.04 -2.65
C PRO A 83 12.40 -0.42 -3.85
N ILE A 84 13.29 0.53 -3.56
CA ILE A 84 14.15 1.13 -4.58
C ILE A 84 15.51 0.43 -4.57
N VAL A 85 15.90 -0.12 -5.71
CA VAL A 85 17.20 -0.81 -5.90
C VAL A 85 18.32 0.20 -6.15
N ALA A 86 18.04 1.23 -6.95
CA ALA A 86 18.97 2.31 -7.24
C ALA A 86 18.20 3.61 -7.53
N ALA A 87 18.79 4.75 -7.17
CA ALA A 87 18.23 6.08 -7.41
C ALA A 87 19.28 7.02 -8.02
N ASP A 88 18.83 8.20 -8.46
CA ASP A 88 19.67 9.32 -8.88
C ASP A 88 20.67 8.95 -9.98
N LEU A 89 21.94 9.35 -9.84
CA LEU A 89 23.00 9.11 -10.82
C LEU A 89 23.19 7.62 -11.11
N SER A 90 23.02 6.75 -10.11
CA SER A 90 23.14 5.31 -10.28
C SER A 90 22.01 4.78 -11.17
N ALA A 91 20.78 5.21 -10.92
CA ALA A 91 19.63 4.86 -11.76
C ALA A 91 19.75 5.46 -13.17
N ALA A 92 20.23 6.70 -13.30
CA ALA A 92 20.44 7.35 -14.59
C ALA A 92 21.43 6.58 -15.47
N LYS A 93 22.55 6.12 -14.90
CA LYS A 93 23.58 5.31 -15.59
C LYS A 93 23.18 3.84 -15.78
N PHE A 94 22.14 3.37 -15.09
CA PHE A 94 21.69 1.99 -15.20
C PHE A 94 21.06 1.72 -16.58
N THR A 95 21.62 0.73 -17.29
CA THR A 95 21.20 0.31 -18.64
C THR A 95 20.68 -1.13 -18.67
N GLN A 96 20.86 -1.90 -17.59
CA GLN A 96 20.57 -3.33 -17.52
C GLN A 96 19.14 -3.60 -17.02
N HIS A 97 18.16 -2.94 -17.64
CA HIS A 97 16.74 -3.06 -17.30
C HIS A 97 15.92 -3.57 -18.49
N ARG A 98 14.82 -4.27 -18.21
CA ARG A 98 13.94 -4.83 -19.26
C ARG A 98 12.77 -3.92 -19.64
N LEU A 99 12.44 -2.96 -18.78
CA LEU A 99 11.38 -1.99 -19.03
C LEU A 99 11.82 -0.59 -18.61
N SER A 100 11.78 0.35 -19.55
CA SER A 100 11.80 1.79 -19.24
C SER A 100 10.36 2.27 -19.08
N VAL A 101 10.10 2.99 -18.00
CA VAL A 101 8.82 3.64 -17.70
C VAL A 101 9.09 5.14 -17.67
N LEU A 102 8.55 5.88 -18.64
CA LEU A 102 8.62 7.33 -18.67
C LEU A 102 7.23 7.90 -18.42
N ILE A 103 7.09 8.62 -17.32
CA ILE A 103 5.93 9.44 -17.02
C ILE A 103 6.30 10.87 -17.40
N ALA A 104 5.49 11.50 -18.24
CA ALA A 104 5.74 12.87 -18.67
C ALA A 104 4.48 13.72 -18.52
N PHE A 105 4.68 14.99 -18.14
CA PHE A 105 3.65 16.01 -18.02
C PHE A 105 3.84 17.04 -19.14
N PRO A 106 3.30 16.81 -20.34
CA PRO A 106 3.61 17.63 -21.52
C PRO A 106 3.06 19.05 -21.48
N LEU A 107 2.01 19.31 -20.69
CA LEU A 107 1.27 20.57 -20.74
C LEU A 107 1.94 21.72 -19.98
N THR A 108 2.88 21.45 -19.06
CA THR A 108 3.40 22.52 -18.19
C THR A 108 4.51 23.36 -18.80
N GLY A 109 5.19 22.97 -19.88
CA GLY A 109 6.33 23.71 -20.46
C GLY A 109 7.54 23.90 -19.52
N MET A 110 7.35 23.67 -18.21
CA MET A 110 8.34 23.69 -17.16
C MET A 110 9.13 22.40 -17.25
N ARG A 111 10.43 22.53 -17.54
CA ARG A 111 11.41 21.47 -17.27
C ARG A 111 11.57 21.37 -15.76
N THR A 112 10.67 20.66 -15.10
CA THR A 112 10.89 20.23 -13.72
C THR A 112 12.04 19.23 -13.69
N ARG A 113 12.77 19.20 -12.57
CA ARG A 113 13.83 18.20 -12.37
C ARG A 113 13.18 16.82 -12.34
N GLU A 114 13.51 15.99 -13.33
CA GLU A 114 13.06 14.60 -13.38
C GLU A 114 13.67 13.82 -12.22
N ASP A 115 12.89 12.88 -11.68
CA ASP A 115 13.37 11.89 -10.72
C ASP A 115 13.46 10.53 -11.41
N THR A 116 14.55 9.81 -11.18
CA THR A 116 14.78 8.51 -11.83
C THR A 116 15.28 7.49 -10.81
N PHE A 117 14.61 6.34 -10.79
CA PHE A 117 14.90 5.25 -9.90
C PHE A 117 14.66 3.89 -10.57
N VAL A 118 15.20 2.84 -9.98
CA VAL A 118 15.12 1.46 -10.47
C VAL A 118 14.50 0.60 -9.39
N ILE A 119 13.53 -0.23 -9.79
CA ILE A 119 12.88 -1.23 -8.92
C ILE A 119 13.03 -2.62 -9.53
N HIS A 120 12.84 -3.66 -8.71
CA HIS A 120 12.74 -5.02 -9.20
C HIS A 120 11.32 -5.32 -9.71
N ILE A 121 11.17 -6.19 -10.70
CA ILE A 121 9.87 -6.54 -11.29
C ILE A 121 8.87 -7.07 -10.26
N ASP A 122 9.35 -7.77 -9.24
CA ASP A 122 8.52 -8.32 -8.16
C ASP A 122 7.76 -7.22 -7.41
N ASP A 123 8.29 -5.99 -7.39
CA ASP A 123 7.70 -4.85 -6.69
C ASP A 123 6.99 -3.86 -7.63
N LEU A 124 6.94 -4.14 -8.93
CA LEU A 124 6.27 -3.28 -9.92
C LEU A 124 4.80 -3.05 -9.59
N HIS A 125 4.11 -4.08 -9.08
CA HIS A 125 2.73 -3.96 -8.63
C HIS A 125 2.58 -2.95 -7.48
N LYS A 126 3.53 -2.89 -6.53
CA LYS A 126 3.50 -1.91 -5.44
C LYS A 126 3.65 -0.48 -5.95
N PHE A 127 4.50 -0.28 -6.96
CA PHE A 127 4.62 1.02 -7.64
C PHE A 127 3.32 1.44 -8.32
N CYS A 128 2.69 0.54 -9.07
CA CYS A 128 1.41 0.82 -9.72
C CYS A 128 0.27 1.05 -8.70
N ASP A 129 0.32 0.37 -7.55
CA ASP A 129 -0.61 0.60 -6.43
C ASP A 129 -0.39 1.98 -5.81
N SER A 130 0.86 2.36 -5.50
CA SER A 130 1.22 3.71 -5.03
C SER A 130 0.66 4.80 -5.96
N TRP A 131 0.85 4.65 -7.28
CA TRP A 131 0.28 5.59 -8.26
C TRP A 131 -1.26 5.57 -8.27
N PHE A 132 -1.88 4.39 -8.19
CA PHE A 132 -3.34 4.28 -8.11
C PHE A 132 -3.92 5.06 -6.92
N TYR A 133 -3.31 4.95 -5.74
CA TYR A 133 -3.77 5.67 -4.55
C TYR A 133 -3.44 7.16 -4.60
N SER A 134 -2.27 7.54 -5.10
CA SER A 134 -1.90 8.95 -5.31
C SER A 134 -2.83 9.65 -6.31
N ALA A 135 -3.32 8.95 -7.33
CA ALA A 135 -4.31 9.48 -8.27
C ALA A 135 -5.65 9.82 -7.59
N ALA A 136 -6.00 9.19 -6.46
CA ALA A 136 -7.16 9.58 -5.68
C ALA A 136 -6.93 10.91 -4.92
N ASP A 137 -5.71 11.18 -4.46
CA ASP A 137 -5.36 12.46 -3.83
C ASP A 137 -5.28 13.61 -4.84
N TYR A 138 -4.96 13.31 -6.09
CA TYR A 138 -4.88 14.29 -7.19
C TYR A 138 -5.70 13.82 -8.41
N PRO A 139 -7.06 13.86 -8.34
CA PRO A 139 -7.93 13.27 -9.36
C PRO A 139 -7.68 13.79 -10.78
N GLU A 140 -7.31 15.07 -10.90
CA GLU A 140 -7.10 15.78 -12.16
C GLU A 140 -5.69 15.54 -12.75
N LEU A 141 -4.76 14.98 -11.97
CA LEU A 141 -3.35 14.93 -12.37
C LEU A 141 -3.13 13.99 -13.55
N ASN A 142 -3.69 12.78 -13.48
CA ASN A 142 -3.44 11.73 -14.47
C ASN A 142 -3.92 12.12 -15.87
N GLU A 143 -5.01 12.90 -15.98
CA GLU A 143 -5.56 13.36 -17.26
C GLU A 143 -4.58 14.24 -18.05
N ASN A 144 -3.55 14.74 -17.36
CA ASN A 144 -2.49 15.57 -17.91
C ASN A 144 -1.16 14.80 -18.07
N LEU A 145 -1.11 13.52 -17.70
CA LEU A 145 0.09 12.69 -17.76
C LEU A 145 0.09 11.75 -18.97
N THR A 146 1.27 11.53 -19.51
CA THR A 146 1.53 10.51 -20.53
C THR A 146 2.43 9.42 -19.97
N LEU A 147 2.18 8.19 -20.38
CA LEU A 147 2.96 7.03 -20.04
C LEU A 147 3.58 6.42 -21.29
N LYS A 148 4.91 6.29 -21.30
CA LYS A 148 5.65 5.55 -22.32
C LYS A 148 6.35 4.36 -21.66
N LEU A 149 5.95 3.16 -22.08
CA LEU A 149 6.54 1.89 -21.69
C LEU A 149 7.42 1.40 -22.83
N THR A 150 8.71 1.17 -22.58
CA THR A 150 9.64 0.69 -23.59
C THR A 150 10.30 -0.60 -23.15
N LEU A 151 9.93 -1.72 -23.78
CA LEU A 151 10.56 -3.03 -23.58
C LEU A 151 11.97 -3.04 -24.17
N ARG A 152 12.88 -3.67 -23.44
CA ARG A 152 14.29 -3.80 -23.81
C ARG A 152 14.78 -5.19 -23.46
N ASP A 153 15.73 -5.66 -24.27
CA ASP A 153 16.54 -6.82 -23.90
C ASP A 153 17.96 -6.37 -23.50
N PRO A 154 18.31 -6.39 -22.20
CA PRO A 154 19.65 -5.99 -21.74
C PRO A 154 20.76 -6.95 -22.21
N LEU A 155 20.42 -8.18 -22.61
CA LEU A 155 21.38 -9.15 -23.13
C LEU A 155 21.77 -8.84 -24.58
N SER A 156 20.87 -8.23 -25.37
CA SER A 156 21.11 -7.88 -26.77
C SER A 156 22.23 -6.86 -27.01
N ALA A 157 22.58 -6.05 -26.01
CA ALA A 157 23.66 -5.05 -26.08
C ALA A 157 25.06 -5.63 -25.81
N THR A 158 25.15 -6.89 -25.41
CA THR A 158 26.42 -7.60 -25.15
C THR A 158 26.28 -9.03 -25.65
N PRO A 159 26.52 -9.29 -26.94
CA PRO A 159 26.58 -10.65 -27.47
C PRO A 159 27.64 -11.41 -26.68
N LEU A 160 27.23 -12.40 -25.90
CA LEU A 160 28.13 -13.30 -25.19
C LEU A 160 28.58 -14.44 -26.11
N ASP A 161 27.79 -14.74 -27.14
CA ASP A 161 28.05 -15.72 -28.19
C ASP A 161 27.61 -15.12 -29.54
N ASP A 162 28.33 -15.39 -30.63
CA ASP A 162 28.03 -14.95 -32.01
C ASP A 162 26.73 -15.53 -32.59
N THR A 163 25.93 -16.21 -31.76
CA THR A 163 24.60 -16.69 -32.12
C THR A 163 23.57 -15.58 -31.90
N PRO A 164 22.81 -15.17 -32.94
CA PRO A 164 21.69 -14.26 -32.75
C PRO A 164 20.63 -14.97 -31.90
N ALA A 165 20.64 -14.70 -30.59
CA ALA A 165 19.57 -15.13 -29.72
C ALA A 165 18.27 -14.54 -30.25
N GLU A 166 17.26 -15.38 -30.51
CA GLU A 166 15.92 -14.92 -30.80
C GLU A 166 15.53 -13.92 -29.71
N LYS A 167 15.28 -12.68 -30.11
CA LYS A 167 14.94 -11.57 -29.20
C LYS A 167 13.53 -11.76 -28.63
N ASN A 168 13.11 -12.96 -28.26
CA ASN A 168 11.78 -13.22 -27.76
C ASN A 168 11.79 -13.10 -26.23
N VAL A 169 11.30 -11.98 -25.72
CA VAL A 169 10.86 -11.89 -24.33
C VAL A 169 9.62 -12.78 -24.21
N LEU A 170 9.71 -13.83 -23.40
CA LEU A 170 8.58 -14.73 -23.12
C LEU A 170 7.32 -13.92 -22.81
N LYS A 171 6.18 -14.35 -23.36
CA LYS A 171 4.88 -13.71 -23.13
C LYS A 171 4.63 -13.46 -21.64
N SER A 172 4.90 -14.48 -20.81
CA SER A 172 4.77 -14.41 -19.35
C SER A 172 5.59 -13.28 -18.71
N LEU A 173 6.77 -12.98 -19.24
CA LEU A 173 7.57 -11.86 -18.75
C LEU A 173 6.98 -10.51 -19.18
N GLN A 174 6.44 -10.40 -20.40
CA GLN A 174 5.72 -9.20 -20.82
C GLN A 174 4.46 -8.96 -19.97
N GLU A 175 3.72 -10.01 -19.64
CA GLU A 175 2.56 -9.94 -18.74
C GLU A 175 2.97 -9.40 -17.37
N ARG A 176 4.04 -9.94 -16.77
CA ARG A 176 4.58 -9.44 -15.48
C ARG A 176 5.06 -7.98 -15.55
N LEU A 177 5.55 -7.53 -16.70
CA LEU A 177 6.03 -6.16 -16.91
C LEU A 177 4.90 -5.16 -17.21
N LEU A 178 3.81 -5.59 -17.85
CA LEU A 178 2.78 -4.70 -18.38
C LEU A 178 1.47 -4.73 -17.57
N TYR A 179 0.99 -5.91 -17.15
CA TYR A 179 -0.29 -6.02 -16.43
C TYR A 179 -0.41 -5.17 -15.16
N PRO A 180 0.66 -4.96 -14.35
CA PRO A 180 0.58 -4.05 -13.20
C PRO A 180 0.09 -2.64 -13.55
N PHE A 181 0.43 -2.12 -14.74
CA PHE A 181 -0.04 -0.81 -15.21
C PHE A 181 -1.54 -0.76 -15.46
N GLY A 182 -2.24 -1.90 -15.50
CA GLY A 182 -3.70 -1.98 -15.47
C GLY A 182 -4.33 -1.25 -14.28
N ARG A 183 -3.58 -1.04 -13.19
CA ARG A 183 -3.99 -0.22 -12.04
C ARG A 183 -3.99 1.28 -12.35
N VAL A 184 -3.18 1.78 -13.28
CA VAL A 184 -3.07 3.22 -13.56
C VAL A 184 -4.23 3.69 -14.44
N LYS A 185 -4.95 4.72 -14.00
CA LYS A 185 -6.21 5.16 -14.61
C LYS A 185 -6.12 6.57 -15.20
N ASN A 186 -7.00 6.85 -16.16
CA ASN A 186 -7.27 8.20 -16.68
C ASN A 186 -6.02 8.95 -17.18
N LEU A 187 -5.08 8.26 -17.83
CA LEU A 187 -3.93 8.92 -18.45
C LEU A 187 -4.31 9.58 -19.77
N MET A 188 -3.69 10.73 -20.07
CA MET A 188 -3.86 11.43 -21.35
C MET A 188 -3.49 10.53 -22.55
N ARG A 189 -2.36 9.82 -22.43
CA ARG A 189 -1.86 8.93 -23.48
C ARG A 189 -0.99 7.83 -22.92
N VAL A 190 -1.13 6.63 -23.49
CA VAL A 190 -0.30 5.46 -23.16
C VAL A 190 0.30 4.88 -24.44
N ASN A 191 1.63 4.82 -24.51
CA ASN A 191 2.36 4.21 -25.63
C ASN A 191 3.23 3.05 -25.11
N VAL A 192 3.13 1.89 -25.76
CA VAL A 192 3.99 0.73 -25.48
C VAL A 192 4.79 0.43 -26.74
N THR A 193 6.11 0.40 -26.61
CA THR A 193 7.04 0.13 -27.71
C THR A 193 8.18 -0.74 -27.20
N GLY A 194 9.13 -1.12 -28.05
CA GLY A 194 10.35 -1.79 -27.60
C GLY A 194 10.96 -2.71 -28.63
N ILE A 195 12.12 -3.25 -28.28
CA ILE A 195 12.76 -4.37 -28.99
C ILE A 195 13.09 -5.42 -27.91
N PRO A 196 12.41 -6.57 -27.89
CA PRO A 196 11.36 -6.98 -28.83
C PRO A 196 10.09 -6.13 -28.83
N GLU A 197 9.37 -6.21 -29.95
CA GLU A 197 8.06 -5.61 -30.06
C GLU A 197 7.09 -6.22 -29.03
N PRO A 198 6.27 -5.39 -28.38
CA PRO A 198 5.32 -5.86 -27.39
C PRO A 198 4.23 -6.69 -28.06
N GLN A 199 3.86 -7.81 -27.43
CA GLN A 199 2.78 -8.64 -27.95
C GLN A 199 1.44 -7.90 -27.86
N GLU A 200 0.72 -7.85 -28.99
CA GLU A 200 -0.53 -7.10 -29.10
C GLU A 200 -1.58 -7.55 -28.08
N SER A 201 -1.72 -8.87 -27.88
CA SER A 201 -2.64 -9.43 -26.88
C SER A 201 -2.35 -8.97 -25.45
N VAL A 202 -1.08 -8.83 -25.07
CA VAL A 202 -0.68 -8.36 -23.73
C VAL A 202 -0.95 -6.87 -23.57
N VAL A 203 -0.66 -6.07 -24.60
CA VAL A 203 -0.93 -4.63 -24.60
C VAL A 203 -2.43 -4.34 -24.58
N ALA A 204 -3.22 -5.09 -25.34
CA ALA A 204 -4.67 -4.95 -25.38
C ALA A 204 -5.28 -5.24 -24.00
N GLU A 205 -4.84 -6.32 -23.34
CA GLU A 205 -5.32 -6.67 -22.00
C GLU A 205 -4.91 -5.62 -20.94
N MET A 206 -3.66 -5.14 -20.98
CA MET A 206 -3.22 -4.05 -20.12
C MET A 206 -4.13 -2.81 -20.29
N LYS A 207 -4.39 -2.39 -21.52
CA LYS A 207 -5.27 -1.24 -21.81
C LYS A 207 -6.71 -1.49 -21.37
N ARG A 208 -7.23 -2.72 -21.54
CA ARG A 208 -8.56 -3.10 -21.04
C ARG A 208 -8.65 -2.92 -19.53
N LEU A 209 -7.64 -3.37 -18.78
CA LEU A 209 -7.57 -3.19 -17.33
C LEU A 209 -7.46 -1.69 -16.96
N MET A 210 -6.66 -0.91 -17.67
CA MET A 210 -6.54 0.55 -17.46
C MET A 210 -7.86 1.29 -17.69
N ALA A 211 -8.70 0.82 -18.62
CA ALA A 211 -10.00 1.42 -18.92
C ALA A 211 -11.05 1.21 -17.82
N ILE A 212 -10.83 0.27 -16.90
CA ILE A 212 -11.71 0.10 -15.72
C ILE A 212 -11.50 1.31 -14.81
N PRO A 213 -12.52 2.17 -14.60
CA PRO A 213 -12.34 3.43 -13.88
C PRO A 213 -12.06 3.23 -12.39
N LEU A 214 -11.64 4.29 -11.71
CA LEU A 214 -11.56 4.33 -10.25
C LEU A 214 -12.92 4.08 -9.57
N GLY A 215 -14.04 4.24 -10.29
CA GLY A 215 -15.39 4.11 -9.74
C GLY A 215 -15.79 5.35 -8.94
N SER A 216 -17.04 5.81 -9.04
CA SER A 216 -17.45 7.09 -8.45
C SER A 216 -17.30 7.11 -6.92
N PRO A 217 -17.16 8.29 -6.31
CA PRO A 217 -17.17 8.48 -4.85
C PRO A 217 -18.37 7.81 -4.18
N VAL A 218 -19.56 7.91 -4.79
CA VAL A 218 -20.77 7.22 -4.30
C VAL A 218 -20.59 5.71 -4.37
N GLN A 219 -20.13 5.17 -5.49
CA GLN A 219 -19.91 3.73 -5.64
C GLN A 219 -18.94 3.20 -4.58
N ARG A 220 -17.83 3.92 -4.35
CA ARG A 220 -16.83 3.59 -3.33
C ARG A 220 -17.41 3.57 -1.91
N LEU A 221 -18.25 4.54 -1.57
CA LEU A 221 -18.94 4.59 -0.27
C LEU A 221 -19.99 3.47 -0.12
N ARG A 222 -20.71 3.12 -1.20
CA ARG A 222 -21.63 1.97 -1.23
C ARG A 222 -20.87 0.65 -1.03
N ASP A 223 -19.77 0.44 -1.75
CA ASP A 223 -18.94 -0.76 -1.62
C ASP A 223 -18.34 -0.89 -0.21
N ALA A 224 -17.85 0.20 0.36
CA ALA A 224 -17.36 0.23 1.74
C ALA A 224 -18.46 -0.12 2.74
N THR A 225 -19.68 0.37 2.52
CA THR A 225 -20.84 0.06 3.36
C THR A 225 -21.21 -1.42 3.25
N ALA A 226 -21.28 -1.96 2.03
CA ALA A 226 -21.59 -3.37 1.80
C ALA A 226 -20.56 -4.31 2.44
N HIS A 227 -19.26 -4.01 2.30
CA HIS A 227 -18.21 -4.78 2.96
C HIS A 227 -18.25 -4.66 4.48
N LYS A 228 -18.53 -3.47 5.03
CA LYS A 228 -18.75 -3.28 6.47
C LYS A 228 -19.92 -4.12 6.96
N ASP A 229 -21.03 -4.15 6.24
CA ASP A 229 -22.22 -4.90 6.63
C ASP A 229 -21.98 -6.41 6.55
N ALA A 230 -21.30 -6.89 5.50
CA ALA A 230 -20.85 -8.29 5.42
C ALA A 230 -19.94 -8.68 6.60
N GLY A 231 -19.00 -7.80 6.97
CA GLY A 231 -18.15 -8.02 8.15
C GLY A 231 -18.95 -8.05 9.46
N ASN A 232 -19.98 -7.22 9.59
CA ASN A 232 -20.87 -7.27 10.75
C ASN A 232 -21.64 -8.59 10.84
N THR A 233 -22.12 -9.11 9.71
CA THR A 233 -22.79 -10.41 9.64
C THR A 233 -21.85 -11.54 10.08
N ALA A 234 -20.63 -11.59 9.56
CA ALA A 234 -19.61 -12.56 9.99
C ALA A 234 -19.30 -12.43 11.50
N LEU A 235 -19.22 -11.19 12.01
CA LEU A 235 -18.95 -10.94 13.42
C LEU A 235 -20.10 -11.41 14.33
N MET A 236 -21.35 -11.25 13.88
CA MET A 236 -22.54 -11.79 14.57
C MET A 236 -22.55 -13.32 14.54
N ALA A 237 -22.05 -13.94 13.47
CA ALA A 237 -21.83 -15.38 13.37
C ALA A 237 -20.60 -15.89 14.16
N ASN A 238 -19.96 -15.01 14.96
CA ASN A 238 -18.77 -15.30 15.74
C ASN A 238 -17.55 -15.74 14.89
N GLN A 239 -17.41 -15.18 13.69
CA GLN A 239 -16.29 -15.38 12.78
C GLN A 239 -15.42 -14.10 12.69
N PRO A 240 -14.62 -13.78 13.72
CA PRO A 240 -13.91 -12.50 13.80
C PRO A 240 -12.82 -12.33 12.71
N LEU A 241 -12.12 -13.39 12.32
CA LEU A 241 -11.09 -13.30 11.27
C LEU A 241 -11.69 -13.00 9.89
N GLU A 242 -12.83 -13.62 9.57
CA GLU A 242 -13.58 -13.33 8.34
C GLU A 242 -14.15 -11.91 8.36
N ALA A 243 -14.65 -11.46 9.50
CA ALA A 243 -15.08 -10.07 9.69
C ALA A 243 -13.94 -9.08 9.42
N LEU A 244 -12.73 -9.35 9.92
CA LEU A 244 -11.55 -8.51 9.68
C LEU A 244 -11.19 -8.43 8.19
N GLU A 245 -11.30 -9.52 7.43
CA GLU A 245 -11.05 -9.51 5.99
C GLU A 245 -12.10 -8.68 5.22
N HIS A 246 -13.36 -8.74 5.64
CA HIS A 246 -14.39 -7.85 5.10
C HIS A 246 -14.14 -6.38 5.46
N TYR A 247 -13.74 -6.08 6.70
CA TYR A 247 -13.37 -4.72 7.09
C TYR A 247 -12.15 -4.20 6.33
N ARG A 248 -11.15 -5.06 6.04
CA ARG A 248 -10.01 -4.73 5.18
C ARG A 248 -10.47 -4.26 3.80
N LYS A 249 -11.37 -4.99 3.15
CA LYS A 249 -11.96 -4.58 1.86
C LYS A 249 -12.75 -3.27 1.97
N ALA A 250 -13.47 -3.07 3.08
CA ALA A 250 -14.17 -1.80 3.32
C ALA A 250 -13.20 -0.60 3.44
N TRP A 251 -12.06 -0.78 4.13
CA TRP A 251 -11.01 0.23 4.20
C TRP A 251 -10.44 0.55 2.82
N GLU A 252 -10.16 -0.48 2.01
CA GLU A 252 -9.64 -0.31 0.65
C GLU A 252 -10.61 0.46 -0.26
N SER A 253 -11.92 0.20 -0.15
CA SER A 253 -12.95 0.96 -0.86
C SER A 253 -12.97 2.45 -0.48
N LEU A 254 -12.45 2.82 0.70
CA LEU A 254 -12.30 4.20 1.14
C LEU A 254 -10.92 4.80 0.82
N PHE A 255 -10.11 4.14 -0.01
CA PHE A 255 -8.70 4.47 -0.26
C PHE A 255 -7.85 4.49 1.01
N ILE A 256 -8.09 3.56 1.93
CA ILE A 256 -7.32 3.40 3.16
C ILE A 256 -6.66 2.02 3.14
N ILE A 257 -5.33 2.02 3.18
CA ILE A 257 -4.54 0.78 3.23
C ILE A 257 -4.16 0.53 4.68
N VAL A 258 -4.45 -0.67 5.17
CA VAL A 258 -4.07 -1.12 6.51
C VAL A 258 -2.99 -2.19 6.37
N LYS A 259 -1.81 -1.95 6.95
CA LYS A 259 -0.69 -2.90 7.00
C LYS A 259 -0.28 -3.09 8.46
N GLY A 260 -0.64 -4.24 9.03
CA GLY A 260 -0.49 -4.50 10.46
C GLY A 260 -1.15 -3.40 11.29
N ARG A 261 -0.36 -2.74 12.14
CA ARG A 261 -0.78 -1.64 13.03
C ARG A 261 -0.74 -0.25 12.38
N THR A 262 -0.34 -0.16 11.11
CA THR A 262 -0.26 1.10 10.36
C THR A 262 -1.45 1.25 9.40
N ARG A 263 -1.93 2.48 9.25
CA ARG A 263 -2.94 2.85 8.26
C ARG A 263 -2.43 4.05 7.48
N ARG A 264 -2.56 3.99 6.16
CA ARG A 264 -2.30 5.10 5.25
C ARG A 264 -3.60 5.49 4.56
N VAL A 265 -3.89 6.79 4.57
CA VAL A 265 -5.15 7.36 4.12
C VAL A 265 -4.87 8.18 2.88
N TYR A 266 -5.56 7.86 1.79
CA TYR A 266 -5.49 8.58 0.51
C TYR A 266 -6.90 9.01 0.09
N GLY A 267 -7.01 9.77 -1.00
CA GLY A 267 -8.28 10.14 -1.61
C GLY A 267 -9.08 11.17 -0.83
N GLU A 268 -8.47 12.05 -0.04
CA GLU A 268 -9.24 13.06 0.70
C GLU A 268 -10.00 13.98 -0.27
N ARG A 269 -9.29 14.54 -1.26
CA ARG A 269 -9.86 15.36 -2.34
C ARG A 269 -10.85 14.58 -3.20
N TYR A 270 -10.66 13.25 -3.32
CA TYR A 270 -11.57 12.38 -4.07
C TYR A 270 -13.00 12.41 -3.55
N PHE A 271 -13.21 12.63 -2.25
CA PHE A 271 -14.55 12.68 -1.64
C PHE A 271 -14.99 14.12 -1.28
N GLU A 272 -14.24 15.15 -1.71
CA GLU A 272 -14.46 16.55 -1.35
C GLU A 272 -15.48 17.23 -2.28
N HIS A 273 -16.70 16.70 -2.29
CA HIS A 273 -17.83 17.29 -2.99
C HIS A 273 -19.16 16.76 -2.44
N VAL A 274 -20.25 17.42 -2.83
CA VAL A 274 -21.62 16.99 -2.54
C VAL A 274 -21.97 15.81 -3.44
N LEU A 275 -22.47 14.74 -2.84
CA LEU A 275 -22.85 13.52 -3.54
C LEU A 275 -24.23 13.69 -4.18
N THR A 276 -24.36 13.24 -5.43
CA THR A 276 -25.55 13.44 -6.27
C THR A 276 -26.43 12.21 -6.41
N GLU A 277 -26.07 11.10 -5.77
CA GLU A 277 -26.79 9.83 -5.90
C GLU A 277 -27.13 9.21 -4.54
N PRO A 278 -28.26 8.47 -4.43
CA PRO A 278 -28.62 7.71 -3.22
C PRO A 278 -27.56 6.65 -2.81
N PRO A 279 -27.48 6.20 -1.54
CA PRO A 279 -28.25 6.65 -0.38
C PRO A 279 -27.65 7.92 0.27
N PHE A 280 -26.65 8.53 -0.35
CA PHE A 280 -25.89 9.64 0.23
C PHE A 280 -26.17 10.99 -0.45
N GLU A 281 -27.25 11.07 -1.21
CA GLU A 281 -27.64 12.26 -1.96
C GLU A 281 -27.70 13.49 -1.03
N ASN A 282 -27.17 14.62 -1.51
CA ASN A 282 -27.06 15.89 -0.79
C ASN A 282 -26.14 15.88 0.45
N GLN A 283 -25.43 14.78 0.72
CA GLN A 283 -24.41 14.73 1.77
C GLN A 283 -23.02 15.05 1.20
N HIS A 284 -22.17 15.65 2.02
CA HIS A 284 -20.77 15.86 1.65
C HIS A 284 -19.99 14.55 1.77
N GLY A 285 -19.28 14.14 0.72
CA GLY A 285 -18.60 12.85 0.65
C GLY A 285 -17.57 12.63 1.77
N SER A 286 -16.78 13.67 2.09
CA SER A 286 -15.80 13.60 3.18
C SER A 286 -16.44 13.35 4.56
N MET A 287 -17.65 13.87 4.79
CA MET A 287 -18.39 13.64 6.03
C MET A 287 -18.88 12.18 6.11
N VAL A 288 -19.49 11.67 5.04
CA VAL A 288 -19.94 10.27 4.96
C VAL A 288 -18.77 9.32 5.15
N ARG A 289 -17.65 9.59 4.48
CA ARG A 289 -16.41 8.84 4.61
C ARG A 289 -15.90 8.84 6.05
N THR A 290 -15.87 9.99 6.71
CA THR A 290 -15.42 10.10 8.11
C THR A 290 -16.27 9.27 9.06
N VAL A 291 -17.60 9.33 8.90
CA VAL A 291 -18.54 8.53 9.71
C VAL A 291 -18.34 7.03 9.47
N LEU A 292 -18.17 6.60 8.21
CA LEU A 292 -17.88 5.21 7.87
C LEU A 292 -16.55 4.73 8.47
N ARG A 293 -15.50 5.57 8.45
CA ARG A 293 -14.20 5.24 9.07
C ARG A 293 -14.36 4.99 10.57
N ILE A 294 -15.09 5.84 11.29
CA ILE A 294 -15.30 5.67 12.74
C ILE A 294 -16.09 4.39 13.03
N ARG A 295 -17.15 4.12 12.27
CA ARG A 295 -17.91 2.87 12.33
C ARG A 295 -17.01 1.64 12.12
N LEU A 296 -16.14 1.69 11.11
CA LEU A 296 -15.20 0.61 10.82
C LEU A 296 -14.17 0.42 11.93
N VAL A 297 -13.61 1.49 12.50
CA VAL A 297 -12.71 1.37 13.67
C VAL A 297 -13.44 0.67 14.79
N ALA A 298 -14.63 1.15 15.18
CA ALA A 298 -15.40 0.55 16.24
C ALA A 298 -15.57 -0.96 16.00
N ASN A 299 -16.07 -1.36 14.84
CA ASN A 299 -16.34 -2.77 14.54
C ASN A 299 -15.08 -3.64 14.46
N THR A 300 -13.98 -3.07 13.96
CA THR A 300 -12.66 -3.72 13.96
C THR A 300 -12.18 -3.99 15.38
N LEU A 301 -12.33 -3.04 16.31
CA LEU A 301 -12.00 -3.25 17.72
C LEU A 301 -12.83 -4.37 18.35
N LEU A 302 -14.11 -4.49 17.98
CA LEU A 302 -14.94 -5.58 18.49
C LEU A 302 -14.45 -6.95 17.99
N ALA A 303 -13.99 -7.03 16.74
CA ALA A 303 -13.40 -8.26 16.20
C ALA A 303 -12.11 -8.64 16.93
N TYR A 304 -11.22 -7.68 17.20
CA TYR A 304 -10.01 -7.93 17.98
C TYR A 304 -10.29 -8.27 19.45
N LEU A 305 -11.29 -7.65 20.09
CA LEU A 305 -11.73 -8.04 21.43
C LEU A 305 -12.21 -9.51 21.46
N LYS A 306 -12.94 -9.96 20.43
CA LYS A 306 -13.36 -11.38 20.30
C LYS A 306 -12.20 -12.35 20.07
N LEU A 307 -11.06 -11.85 19.60
CA LEU A 307 -9.82 -12.60 19.43
C LEU A 307 -8.90 -12.47 20.64
N GLU A 308 -9.31 -11.72 21.67
CA GLU A 308 -8.51 -11.44 22.87
C GLU A 308 -7.16 -10.74 22.55
N ASP A 309 -7.08 -10.04 21.40
CA ASP A 309 -5.91 -9.24 21.02
C ASP A 309 -6.02 -7.83 21.61
N TRP A 310 -5.80 -7.74 22.92
CA TRP A 310 -5.94 -6.52 23.71
C TRP A 310 -4.98 -5.41 23.27
N ASP A 311 -3.73 -5.76 22.97
CA ASP A 311 -2.71 -4.82 22.50
C ASP A 311 -3.12 -4.13 21.20
N THR A 312 -3.66 -4.88 20.24
CA THR A 312 -4.12 -4.31 18.98
C THR A 312 -5.37 -3.45 19.18
N VAL A 313 -6.29 -3.83 20.11
CA VAL A 313 -7.44 -3.00 20.48
C VAL A 313 -6.98 -1.65 21.02
N ILE A 314 -6.04 -1.65 21.97
CA ILE A 314 -5.50 -0.42 22.56
C ILE A 314 -4.82 0.42 21.49
N HIS A 315 -3.91 -0.16 20.71
CA HIS A 315 -3.17 0.57 19.69
C HIS A 315 -4.08 1.24 18.65
N VAL A 316 -5.01 0.50 18.08
CA VAL A 316 -5.90 1.02 17.01
C VAL A 316 -6.90 2.03 17.56
N GLY A 317 -7.44 1.76 18.75
CA GLY A 317 -8.44 2.62 19.38
C GLY A 317 -7.84 3.92 19.89
N MET A 318 -6.73 3.86 20.63
CA MET A 318 -6.01 5.04 21.12
C MET A 318 -5.53 5.92 19.97
N ARG A 319 -5.05 5.35 18.85
CA ARG A 319 -4.71 6.15 17.67
C ARG A 319 -5.88 7.00 17.18
N THR A 320 -7.10 6.46 17.19
CA THR A 320 -8.29 7.20 16.77
C THR A 320 -8.68 8.27 17.79
N ILE A 321 -8.60 7.95 19.08
CA ILE A 321 -8.84 8.89 20.19
C ILE A 321 -7.85 10.06 20.14
N SER A 322 -6.54 9.79 20.01
CA SER A 322 -5.49 10.82 19.93
C SER A 322 -5.68 11.77 18.75
N ILE A 323 -6.17 11.28 17.60
CA ILE A 323 -6.48 12.14 16.45
C ILE A 323 -7.66 13.07 16.77
N MET A 324 -8.69 12.55 17.46
CA MET A 324 -9.83 13.37 17.87
C MET A 324 -9.45 14.41 18.91
N ARG A 325 -8.50 14.09 19.80
CA ARG A 325 -7.91 15.03 20.76
C ARG A 325 -7.00 16.08 20.12
N ARG A 326 -6.66 15.96 18.83
CA ARG A 326 -5.77 16.90 18.11
C ARG A 326 -4.41 17.13 18.80
N GLY A 327 -3.93 16.15 19.55
CA GLY A 327 -2.67 16.24 20.30
C GLY A 327 -2.78 16.92 21.67
N GLU A 328 -3.99 17.30 22.09
CA GLU A 328 -4.23 17.79 23.44
C GLU A 328 -4.25 16.62 24.44
N GLU A 329 -3.56 16.80 25.56
CA GLU A 329 -3.53 15.86 26.67
C GLU A 329 -4.28 16.43 27.87
N ASN A 330 -4.86 15.55 28.69
CA ASN A 330 -5.57 15.92 29.92
C ASN A 330 -6.80 16.81 29.72
N LEU A 331 -7.53 16.60 28.62
CA LEU A 331 -8.86 17.20 28.42
C LEU A 331 -9.84 16.69 29.47
N GLU A 332 -10.73 17.58 29.92
CA GLU A 332 -11.85 17.16 30.73
C GLU A 332 -12.80 16.29 29.88
N PRO A 333 -13.48 15.29 30.46
CA PRO A 333 -14.31 14.36 29.69
C PRO A 333 -15.38 15.05 28.81
N GLU A 334 -15.95 16.15 29.31
CA GLU A 334 -16.95 16.97 28.62
C GLU A 334 -16.36 17.73 27.42
N GLU A 335 -15.09 18.12 27.49
CA GLU A 335 -14.37 18.78 26.38
C GLU A 335 -13.97 17.76 25.31
N GLU A 336 -13.59 16.56 25.73
CA GLU A 336 -13.22 15.45 24.86
C GLU A 336 -14.44 14.83 24.14
N ALA A 337 -15.61 14.88 24.79
CA ALA A 337 -16.87 14.48 24.19
C ALA A 337 -17.39 15.58 23.25
N PHE A 338 -17.04 15.51 21.97
CA PHE A 338 -17.72 16.25 20.90
C PHE A 338 -19.22 15.95 21.02
N GLY A 339 -20.01 16.93 21.45
CA GLY A 339 -21.36 16.74 22.02
C GLY A 339 -22.32 15.84 21.23
N GLN A 340 -23.44 15.48 21.86
CA GLN A 340 -24.40 14.46 21.40
C GLN A 340 -24.94 14.63 19.96
N GLN A 341 -24.76 15.79 19.33
CA GLN A 341 -25.21 16.11 17.97
C GLN A 341 -24.29 15.57 16.86
N TRP A 342 -23.11 15.06 17.20
CA TRP A 342 -22.22 14.50 16.18
C TRP A 342 -22.71 13.12 15.71
N LEU A 343 -22.86 12.96 14.39
CA LEU A 343 -23.44 11.76 13.77
C LEU A 343 -22.69 10.45 14.07
N ALA A 344 -21.40 10.52 14.40
CA ALA A 344 -20.58 9.37 14.77
C ALA A 344 -20.29 9.27 16.29
N GLY A 345 -20.95 10.09 17.11
CA GLY A 345 -20.78 10.11 18.56
C GLY A 345 -21.00 8.74 19.23
N PRO A 346 -22.08 8.01 18.93
CA PRO A 346 -22.30 6.68 19.51
C PRO A 346 -21.18 5.68 19.17
N GLU A 347 -20.63 5.73 17.97
CA GLU A 347 -19.52 4.89 17.54
C GLU A 347 -18.20 5.29 18.19
N MET A 348 -17.96 6.57 18.43
CA MET A 348 -16.84 7.00 19.26
C MET A 348 -16.99 6.52 20.69
N GLY A 349 -18.17 6.61 21.30
CA GLY A 349 -18.42 6.03 22.62
C GLY A 349 -18.11 4.53 22.67
N LYS A 350 -18.46 3.78 21.62
CA LYS A 350 -18.09 2.36 21.50
C LYS A 350 -16.57 2.16 21.42
N ILE A 351 -15.83 3.06 20.76
CA ILE A 351 -14.37 3.01 20.69
C ILE A 351 -13.79 3.21 22.10
N TYR A 352 -14.17 4.29 22.81
CA TYR A 352 -13.72 4.53 24.19
C TYR A 352 -14.00 3.33 25.10
N TYR A 353 -15.23 2.82 25.06
CA TYR A 353 -15.64 1.66 25.85
C TYR A 353 -14.80 0.41 25.55
N ARG A 354 -14.60 0.07 24.27
CA ARG A 354 -13.84 -1.12 23.85
C ARG A 354 -12.36 -1.03 24.20
N VAL A 355 -11.77 0.15 24.09
CA VAL A 355 -10.39 0.39 24.53
C VAL A 355 -10.27 0.28 26.04
N ALA A 356 -11.23 0.82 26.79
CA ALA A 356 -11.27 0.68 28.24
C ALA A 356 -11.38 -0.78 28.70
N MET A 357 -12.17 -1.60 28.00
CA MET A 357 -12.20 -3.05 28.24
C MET A 357 -10.81 -3.68 28.10
N ALA A 358 -10.10 -3.39 27.01
CA ALA A 358 -8.76 -3.94 26.80
C ALA A 358 -7.77 -3.49 27.88
N TYR A 359 -7.78 -2.22 28.29
CA TYR A 359 -6.96 -1.75 29.42
C TYR A 359 -7.30 -2.47 30.73
N LYS A 360 -8.59 -2.70 31.01
CA LYS A 360 -9.02 -3.45 32.19
C LYS A 360 -8.50 -4.90 32.15
N GLU A 361 -8.57 -5.58 31.02
CA GLU A 361 -8.06 -6.95 30.88
C GLU A 361 -6.54 -7.02 31.06
N LEU A 362 -5.81 -5.93 30.78
CA LEU A 362 -4.39 -5.78 31.08
C LEU A 362 -4.10 -5.20 32.48
N ASP A 363 -5.11 -5.16 33.36
CA ASP A 363 -5.08 -4.61 34.74
C ASP A 363 -4.71 -3.11 34.86
N ASP A 364 -4.77 -2.34 33.77
CA ASP A 364 -4.66 -0.89 33.79
C ASP A 364 -6.03 -0.23 34.06
N LYS A 365 -6.46 -0.35 35.33
CA LYS A 365 -7.74 0.23 35.79
C LYS A 365 -7.73 1.75 35.83
N TYR A 366 -6.56 2.39 35.79
CA TYR A 366 -6.47 3.85 35.76
C TYR A 366 -6.91 4.36 34.38
N GLU A 367 -6.28 3.86 33.31
CA GLU A 367 -6.64 4.24 31.95
C GLU A 367 -8.05 3.80 31.57
N ALA A 368 -8.46 2.58 31.98
CA ALA A 368 -9.83 2.11 31.77
C ALA A 368 -10.87 3.10 32.34
N ARG A 369 -10.67 3.58 33.58
CA ARG A 369 -11.58 4.57 34.20
C ARG A 369 -11.60 5.90 33.44
N ARG A 370 -10.44 6.41 33.05
CA ARG A 370 -10.33 7.68 32.32
C ARG A 370 -11.17 7.64 31.05
N LEU A 371 -11.00 6.58 30.25
CA LEU A 371 -11.74 6.40 29.01
C LEU A 371 -13.23 6.15 29.24
N LEU A 372 -13.62 5.45 30.31
CA LEU A 372 -15.02 5.19 30.64
C LEU A 372 -15.79 6.47 31.01
N LYS A 373 -15.14 7.45 31.65
CA LYS A 373 -15.77 8.77 31.90
C LYS A 373 -16.24 9.42 30.60
N VAL A 374 -15.40 9.38 29.57
CA VAL A 374 -15.74 9.91 28.22
C VAL A 374 -16.79 9.03 27.54
N ALA A 375 -16.66 7.70 27.64
CA ALA A 375 -17.61 6.76 27.04
C ALA A 375 -19.05 6.97 27.54
N VAL A 376 -19.24 7.27 28.82
CA VAL A 376 -20.57 7.55 29.42
C VAL A 376 -21.21 8.80 28.80
N LEU A 377 -20.44 9.81 28.44
CA LEU A 377 -20.97 11.03 27.82
C LEU A 377 -21.50 10.77 26.40
N TYR A 378 -20.83 9.89 25.65
CA TYR A 378 -21.28 9.45 24.33
C TYR A 378 -22.42 8.42 24.40
N LEU A 379 -22.44 7.57 25.43
CA LEU A 379 -23.37 6.44 25.60
C LEU A 379 -24.08 6.47 26.97
N PRO A 380 -24.81 7.55 27.32
CA PRO A 380 -25.31 7.75 28.68
C PRO A 380 -26.35 6.71 29.11
N ARG A 381 -26.96 6.01 28.16
CA ARG A 381 -28.02 5.01 28.39
C ARG A 381 -27.57 3.57 28.20
N ASP A 382 -26.29 3.30 27.89
CA ASP A 382 -25.80 1.92 27.72
C ASP A 382 -25.42 1.32 29.10
N PRO A 383 -26.18 0.33 29.62
CA PRO A 383 -25.95 -0.19 30.96
C PRO A 383 -24.58 -0.86 31.12
N ARG A 384 -24.00 -1.39 30.03
CA ARG A 384 -22.71 -2.08 30.05
C ARG A 384 -21.55 -1.12 30.34
N VAL A 385 -21.65 0.11 29.84
CA VAL A 385 -20.65 1.15 30.10
C VAL A 385 -20.64 1.52 31.58
N HIS A 386 -21.83 1.69 32.18
CA HIS A 386 -22.00 1.99 33.60
C HIS A 386 -21.59 0.84 34.51
N GLU A 387 -21.84 -0.40 34.10
CA GLU A 387 -21.35 -1.60 34.80
C GLU A 387 -19.83 -1.65 34.83
N LEU A 388 -19.18 -1.53 33.67
CA LEU A 388 -17.72 -1.54 33.57
C LEU A 388 -17.07 -0.37 34.33
N GLN A 389 -17.69 0.81 34.32
CA GLN A 389 -17.24 1.96 35.11
C GLN A 389 -17.27 1.67 36.61
N ARG A 390 -18.31 0.99 37.10
CA ARG A 390 -18.43 0.57 38.51
C ARG A 390 -17.40 -0.49 38.88
N GLU A 391 -17.14 -1.46 38.00
CA GLU A 391 -16.13 -2.50 38.22
C GLU A 391 -14.71 -1.93 38.32
N CYS A 392 -14.41 -0.91 37.52
CA CYS A 392 -13.10 -0.25 37.53
C CYS A 392 -12.99 0.81 38.64
N ALA A 393 -14.07 1.14 39.36
CA ALA A 393 -14.01 2.07 40.48
C ALA A 393 -13.16 1.48 41.62
N LEU A 394 -12.30 2.30 42.22
CA LEU A 394 -11.50 1.87 43.37
C LEU A 394 -12.46 1.46 44.50
N ARG A 395 -12.33 0.23 44.99
CA ARG A 395 -12.82 -0.10 46.34
C ARG A 395 -11.99 0.74 47.30
N ILE A 396 -12.62 1.75 47.89
CA ILE A 396 -12.09 2.37 49.12
C ILE A 396 -12.15 1.24 50.16
N LEU A 397 -10.99 0.71 50.53
CA LEU A 397 -10.84 -0.19 51.69
C LEU A 397 -10.69 0.66 52.95
#